data_AF-A0A1V5ZHB0-F1
#
_entry.id   AF-A0A1V5ZHB0-F1
#
_cell.length_a   1.000
_cell.length_b   1.000
_cell.length_c   1.000
_cell.angle_alpha   90.00
_cell.angle_beta   90.00
_cell.angle_gamma   90.00
#
_symmetry.space_group_name_H-M   'P 1'
#
loop_
_entity.id
_entity.type
_entity.pdbx_description
1 polymer ?
#
loop_
_entity_poly.entity_id
_entity_poly.type
_entity_poly.pdbx_seq_one_letter_code
_entity_poly.pdbx_strand_id
1 'polypeptide(L)'
;MFFNVKAKPWYIRLVDIGEQFAKVPMFDCSMCGQCVLRSTGLTCPMRCPKQMRNGPCGGSMNGKCEVFPERPCIWNLIWERSAMLGWEEKLENINPPVDWRLWGTPSWWNLLTGRIDGKGHAVEPKKESEPSQTNSGGTTT
;
A
#
# COMPACT_ATOMS: atom_id res chain seq x y z
N MET A 1 0.74 -28.01 22.82
CA MET A 1 1.27 -28.52 21.53
C MET A 1 1.55 -27.31 20.66
N PHE A 2 2.82 -26.96 20.47
CA PHE A 2 3.23 -25.75 19.74
C PHE A 2 2.90 -25.93 18.24
N PHE A 3 2.02 -25.08 17.71
CA PHE A 3 1.74 -25.02 16.27
C PHE A 3 2.97 -24.46 15.56
N ASN A 4 3.66 -25.35 14.83
CA ASN A 4 4.85 -25.01 14.08
C ASN A 4 4.44 -24.26 12.79
N VAL A 5 4.56 -22.93 12.84
CA VAL A 5 4.42 -22.00 11.71
C VAL A 5 5.61 -22.19 10.78
N LYS A 6 5.58 -23.12 9.82
CA LYS A 6 6.53 -23.16 8.70
C LYS A 6 6.13 -24.18 7.63
N ALA A 7 5.29 -23.72 6.69
CA ALA A 7 5.36 -23.99 5.25
C ALA A 7 4.00 -23.65 4.64
N LYS A 8 3.97 -22.68 3.69
CA LYS A 8 2.79 -22.50 2.84
C LYS A 8 2.57 -23.82 2.08
N PRO A 9 1.35 -24.40 2.09
CA PRO A 9 1.03 -25.59 1.32
C PRO A 9 1.35 -25.38 -0.16
N TRP A 10 1.75 -26.44 -0.85
CA TRP A 10 2.20 -26.37 -2.25
C TRP A 10 1.16 -25.75 -3.20
N TYR A 11 -0.14 -25.92 -2.91
CA TYR A 11 -1.22 -25.31 -3.69
C TYR A 11 -1.35 -23.80 -3.49
N ILE A 12 -1.04 -23.25 -2.30
CA ILE A 12 -0.99 -21.80 -2.07
C ILE A 12 0.16 -21.18 -2.86
N ARG A 13 1.29 -21.89 -2.99
CA ARG A 13 2.41 -21.44 -3.85
C ARG A 13 2.04 -21.38 -5.33
N LEU A 14 1.21 -22.29 -5.81
CA LEU A 14 0.72 -22.25 -7.20
C LEU A 14 -0.20 -21.04 -7.45
N VAL A 15 -1.06 -20.70 -6.49
CA VAL A 15 -1.88 -19.47 -6.56
C VAL A 15 -1.01 -18.21 -6.51
N ASP A 16 0.00 -18.18 -5.64
CA ASP A 16 0.94 -17.06 -5.55
C ASP A 16 1.72 -16.87 -6.88
N ILE A 17 2.13 -17.96 -7.53
CA ILE A 17 2.76 -17.93 -8.88
C ILE A 17 1.78 -17.39 -9.92
N GLY A 18 0.53 -17.84 -9.91
CA GLY A 18 -0.51 -17.34 -10.82
C GLY A 18 -0.78 -15.84 -10.62
N GLU A 19 -0.83 -15.37 -9.38
CA GLU A 19 -0.98 -13.95 -9.06
C GLU A 19 0.22 -13.12 -9.53
N GLN A 20 1.45 -13.62 -9.33
CA GLN A 20 2.66 -12.97 -9.83
C GLN A 20 2.65 -12.90 -11.37
N PHE A 21 2.34 -13.99 -12.06
CA PHE A 21 2.27 -14.03 -13.52
C PHE A 21 1.13 -13.19 -14.11
N ALA A 22 0.02 -12.98 -13.40
CA ALA A 22 -1.08 -12.16 -13.87
C ALA A 22 -0.88 -10.66 -13.56
N LYS A 23 -0.46 -10.30 -12.34
CA LYS A 23 -0.44 -8.90 -11.87
C LYS A 23 0.87 -8.18 -12.15
N VAL A 24 2.01 -8.88 -12.16
CA VAL A 24 3.32 -8.26 -12.43
C VAL A 24 3.40 -7.72 -13.86
N PRO A 25 3.04 -8.46 -14.93
CA PRO A 25 3.08 -7.89 -16.28
C PRO A 25 1.99 -6.84 -16.52
N MET A 26 0.86 -6.90 -15.81
CA MET A 26 -0.27 -6.00 -16.06
C MET A 26 -0.15 -4.65 -15.33
N PHE A 27 0.44 -4.62 -14.12
CA PHE A 27 0.50 -3.40 -13.29
C PHE A 27 1.89 -3.01 -12.81
N ASP A 28 2.95 -3.77 -13.16
CA ASP A 28 4.33 -3.53 -12.71
C ASP A 28 4.39 -3.43 -11.17
N CYS A 29 3.82 -4.44 -10.51
CA CYS A 29 3.64 -4.50 -9.07
C CYS A 29 4.98 -4.74 -8.36
N SER A 30 5.38 -3.84 -7.47
CA SER A 30 6.60 -3.98 -6.66
C SER A 30 6.46 -4.92 -5.45
N MET A 31 5.37 -5.69 -5.34
CA MET A 31 5.14 -6.67 -4.28
C MET A 31 5.30 -6.11 -2.85
N CYS A 32 4.82 -4.88 -2.60
CA CYS A 32 4.88 -4.27 -1.27
C CYS A 32 3.93 -4.91 -0.22
N GLY A 33 3.17 -5.94 -0.60
CA GLY A 33 2.22 -6.64 0.28
C GLY A 33 0.95 -5.87 0.63
N GLN A 34 0.80 -4.63 0.14
CA GLN A 34 -0.26 -3.69 0.50
C GLN A 34 -0.80 -2.99 -0.75
N CYS A 35 -1.76 -3.63 -1.42
CA CYS A 35 -2.29 -3.15 -2.69
C CYS A 35 -3.25 -1.95 -2.50
N VAL A 36 -2.87 -0.78 -3.03
CA VAL A 36 -3.65 0.47 -2.98
C VAL A 36 -4.15 0.91 -4.37
N LEU A 37 -4.26 -0.05 -5.30
CA LEU A 37 -4.53 0.19 -6.71
C LEU A 37 -5.89 0.89 -6.95
N ARG A 38 -6.89 0.56 -6.12
CA ARG A 38 -8.24 1.16 -6.16
C ARG A 38 -8.23 2.65 -5.81
N SER A 39 -7.28 3.09 -4.98
CA SER A 39 -7.17 4.49 -4.54
C SER A 39 -6.33 5.33 -5.49
N THR A 40 -5.55 4.70 -6.38
CA THR A 40 -4.48 5.35 -7.17
C THR A 40 -4.71 5.23 -8.68
N GLY A 41 -5.97 5.29 -9.12
CA GLY A 41 -6.30 5.30 -10.56
C GLY A 41 -5.75 4.07 -11.31
N LEU A 42 -5.80 2.90 -10.66
CA LEU A 42 -5.25 1.65 -11.18
C LEU A 42 -3.77 1.69 -11.56
N THR A 43 -3.00 2.55 -10.88
CA THR A 43 -1.55 2.68 -11.09
C THR A 43 -0.80 2.47 -9.78
N CYS A 44 0.14 1.52 -9.75
CA CYS A 44 0.88 1.22 -8.53
C CYS A 44 1.83 2.39 -8.17
N PRO A 45 1.66 3.06 -7.00
CA PRO A 45 2.52 4.18 -6.60
C PRO A 45 3.95 3.72 -6.25
N MET A 46 4.16 2.44 -5.98
CA MET A 46 5.47 1.86 -5.65
C MET A 46 6.42 1.80 -6.86
N ARG A 47 5.91 2.04 -8.08
CA ARG A 47 6.73 2.25 -9.28
C ARG A 47 7.52 3.56 -9.25
N CYS A 48 7.12 4.50 -8.39
CA CYS A 48 7.88 5.70 -8.10
C CYS A 48 9.21 5.32 -7.45
N PRO A 49 10.36 5.87 -7.86
CA PRO A 49 11.65 5.50 -7.28
C PRO A 49 11.78 5.96 -5.82
N LYS A 50 11.00 6.96 -5.43
CA LYS A 50 10.87 7.44 -4.06
C LYS A 50 9.82 6.66 -3.25
N GLN A 51 9.14 5.68 -3.87
CA GLN A 51 8.19 4.76 -3.23
C GLN A 51 7.10 5.45 -2.37
N MET A 52 6.68 6.64 -2.80
CA MET A 52 5.74 7.46 -2.05
C MET A 52 4.30 7.06 -2.34
N ARG A 53 3.53 6.78 -1.29
CA ARG A 53 2.09 6.44 -1.40
C ARG A 53 1.15 7.64 -1.50
N ASN A 54 1.62 8.84 -1.17
CA ASN A 54 0.80 10.03 -1.10
C ASN A 54 1.46 11.15 -1.91
N GLY A 55 0.77 11.60 -2.96
CA GLY A 55 1.10 12.77 -3.76
C GLY A 55 2.43 12.72 -4.55
N PRO A 56 2.61 13.65 -5.50
CA PRO A 56 3.89 13.85 -6.17
C PRO A 56 4.94 14.41 -5.20
N CYS A 57 6.23 14.19 -5.47
CA CYS A 57 7.35 14.62 -4.62
C CYS A 57 7.69 16.10 -4.72
N GLY A 58 6.93 16.89 -5.48
CA GLY A 58 7.27 18.27 -5.81
C GLY A 58 8.42 18.43 -6.82
N GLY A 59 9.34 17.46 -6.94
CA GLY A 59 10.45 17.51 -7.89
C GLY A 59 10.13 17.09 -9.33
N SER A 60 8.85 16.83 -9.66
CA SER A 60 8.44 16.48 -11.02
C SER A 60 8.53 17.72 -11.93
N MET A 61 9.40 17.69 -12.93
CA MET A 61 9.56 18.78 -13.92
C MET A 61 8.87 18.42 -15.23
N ASN A 62 8.00 19.28 -15.75
CA ASN A 62 7.33 19.11 -17.05
C ASN A 62 6.71 17.71 -17.26
N GLY A 63 6.06 17.16 -16.23
CA GLY A 63 5.45 15.84 -16.34
C GLY A 63 6.37 14.64 -16.02
N LYS A 64 7.68 14.87 -15.87
CA LYS A 64 8.72 13.83 -15.79
C LYS A 64 9.20 13.56 -14.36
N CYS A 65 9.78 12.38 -14.14
CA CYS A 65 10.32 12.00 -12.83
C CYS A 65 11.61 12.79 -12.51
N GLU A 66 11.74 13.25 -11.26
CA GLU A 66 12.94 13.94 -10.75
C GLU A 66 14.21 13.08 -10.87
N VAL A 67 14.10 11.80 -10.52
CA VAL A 67 15.24 10.87 -10.47
C VAL A 67 15.61 10.33 -11.85
N PHE A 68 14.61 10.22 -12.74
CA PHE A 68 14.73 9.57 -14.05
C PHE A 68 14.01 10.43 -15.11
N PRO A 69 14.69 11.44 -15.69
CA PRO A 69 14.09 12.40 -16.62
C PRO A 69 13.55 11.79 -17.92
N GLU A 70 13.97 10.58 -18.25
CA GLU A 70 13.54 9.81 -19.41
C GLU A 70 12.13 9.22 -19.28
N ARG A 71 11.57 9.15 -18.07
CA ARG A 71 10.25 8.54 -17.82
C ARG A 71 9.23 9.53 -17.23
N PRO A 72 7.93 9.34 -17.51
CA PRO A 72 6.87 10.14 -16.91
C PRO A 72 6.82 9.96 -15.39
N CYS A 73 6.40 11.01 -14.68
CA CYS A 73 6.13 10.92 -13.26
C CYS A 73 4.93 10.00 -13.02
N ILE A 74 5.11 8.97 -12.19
CA ILE A 74 4.04 8.01 -11.84
C ILE A 74 2.83 8.72 -11.22
N TRP A 75 3.04 9.79 -10.45
CA TRP A 75 1.94 10.55 -9.85
C TRP A 75 1.15 11.38 -10.84
N ASN A 76 1.76 11.84 -11.93
CA ASN A 76 1.01 12.48 -13.01
C ASN A 76 0.15 11.45 -13.75
N LEU A 77 0.68 10.25 -13.99
CA LEU A 77 -0.10 9.14 -14.56
C LEU A 77 -1.27 8.71 -13.66
N ILE A 78 -1.05 8.66 -12.34
CA ILE A 78 -2.11 8.42 -11.35
C ILE A 78 -3.19 9.49 -11.47
N TRP A 79 -2.81 10.77 -11.51
CA TRP A 79 -3.74 11.88 -11.64
C TRP A 79 -4.55 11.81 -12.93
N GLU A 80 -3.89 11.67 -14.09
CA GLU A 80 -4.53 11.57 -15.41
C GLU A 80 -5.52 10.40 -15.46
N ARG A 81 -5.14 9.22 -14.95
CA ARG A 81 -6.02 8.04 -14.92
C ARG A 81 -7.17 8.19 -13.94
N SER A 82 -6.93 8.76 -12.77
CA SER A 82 -8.00 9.04 -11.81
C SER A 82 -9.01 10.03 -12.37
N ALA A 83 -8.54 11.06 -13.09
CA ALA A 83 -9.41 12.02 -13.77
C ALA A 83 -10.27 11.37 -14.87
N MET A 84 -9.71 10.47 -15.67
CA MET A 84 -10.48 9.70 -16.66
C MET A 84 -11.54 8.78 -16.02
N LEU A 85 -11.31 8.32 -14.79
CA LEU A 85 -12.20 7.41 -14.06
C LEU A 85 -13.19 8.12 -13.14
N GLY A 86 -13.07 9.45 -12.94
CA GLY A 86 -13.84 10.19 -11.94
C GLY A 86 -13.48 9.81 -10.50
N TRP A 87 -12.22 9.44 -10.24
CA TRP A 87 -11.70 8.95 -8.94
C TRP A 87 -10.78 9.94 -8.24
N GLU A 88 -10.80 11.21 -8.61
CA GLU A 88 -9.92 12.27 -8.08
C GLU A 88 -10.06 12.41 -6.57
N GLU A 89 -11.29 12.33 -6.04
CA GLU A 89 -11.59 12.36 -4.60
C GLU A 89 -10.85 11.24 -3.83
N LYS A 90 -10.57 10.10 -4.47
CA LYS A 90 -9.81 9.02 -3.82
C LYS A 90 -8.35 9.37 -3.60
N LEU A 91 -7.79 10.31 -4.36
CA LEU A 91 -6.40 10.76 -4.20
C LEU A 91 -6.23 11.70 -3.00
N GLU A 92 -7.31 12.33 -2.54
CA GLU A 92 -7.30 13.17 -1.31
C GLU A 92 -7.23 12.33 -0.04
N ASN A 93 -7.60 11.04 -0.13
CA ASN A 93 -7.51 10.12 0.98
C ASN A 93 -6.05 9.74 1.25
N ILE A 94 -5.51 10.22 2.37
CA ILE A 94 -4.15 9.92 2.82
C ILE A 94 -4.03 8.43 3.14
N ASN A 95 -3.12 7.73 2.46
CA ASN A 95 -2.81 6.34 2.75
C ASN A 95 -1.71 6.25 3.83
N PRO A 96 -1.79 5.26 4.76
CA PRO A 96 -0.76 5.04 5.76
C PRO A 96 0.57 4.62 5.11
N PRO A 97 1.69 4.80 5.84
CA PRO A 97 3.02 4.46 5.35
C PRO A 97 3.18 2.96 5.04
N VAL A 98 4.17 2.67 4.18
CA VAL A 98 4.89 1.39 4.02
C VAL A 98 4.92 0.43 5.23
N ASP A 99 4.20 -0.71 5.30
CA ASP A 99 4.63 -1.76 6.25
C ASP A 99 5.64 -2.69 5.54
N TRP A 100 6.92 -2.39 5.77
CA TRP A 100 8.04 -3.11 5.15
C TRP A 100 8.11 -4.59 5.56
N ARG A 101 7.47 -5.00 6.65
CA ARG A 101 7.41 -6.41 7.08
C ARG A 101 6.60 -7.28 6.12
N LEU A 102 5.72 -6.66 5.32
CA LEU A 102 4.87 -7.33 4.34
C LEU A 102 5.51 -7.38 2.94
N TRP A 103 6.72 -6.84 2.77
CA TRP A 103 7.39 -6.82 1.48
C TRP A 103 7.64 -8.25 0.94
N GLY A 104 7.43 -8.44 -0.36
CA GLY A 104 7.57 -9.74 -1.02
C GLY A 104 6.45 -10.74 -0.73
N THR A 105 5.43 -10.35 0.06
CA THR A 105 4.24 -11.17 0.29
C THR A 105 3.09 -10.73 -0.62
N PRO A 106 2.20 -11.65 -1.04
CA PRO A 106 1.07 -11.30 -1.89
C PRO A 106 0.00 -10.55 -1.08
N SER A 107 -0.55 -9.47 -1.65
CA SER A 107 -1.53 -8.64 -0.94
C SER A 107 -2.82 -9.40 -0.61
N TRP A 108 -3.26 -10.32 -1.47
CA TRP A 108 -4.46 -11.12 -1.21
C TRP A 108 -4.30 -12.00 0.05
N TRP A 109 -3.10 -12.56 0.24
CA TRP A 109 -2.78 -13.40 1.39
C TRP A 109 -2.77 -12.58 2.68
N ASN A 110 -2.23 -11.36 2.61
CA ASN A 110 -2.27 -10.44 3.75
C ASN A 110 -3.70 -10.01 4.08
N LEU A 111 -4.56 -9.83 3.08
CA LEU A 111 -5.98 -9.50 3.29
C LEU A 111 -6.70 -10.66 3.98
N LEU A 112 -6.51 -11.88 3.48
CA LEU A 112 -7.12 -13.07 4.08
C LEU A 112 -6.62 -13.36 5.50
N THR A 113 -5.33 -13.14 5.76
CA THR A 113 -4.73 -13.37 7.09
C THR A 113 -4.98 -12.20 8.05
N GLY A 114 -5.74 -11.18 7.64
CA GLY A 114 -6.08 -10.02 8.47
C GLY A 114 -4.91 -9.09 8.77
N ARG A 115 -3.81 -9.20 8.01
CA ARG A 115 -2.63 -8.32 8.14
C ARG A 115 -2.83 -6.98 7.45
N ILE A 116 -3.72 -6.93 6.46
CA ILE A 116 -4.15 -5.70 5.80
C ILE A 116 -5.67 -5.64 5.73
N ASP A 117 -6.22 -4.43 5.65
CA ASP A 117 -7.65 -4.19 5.47
C ASP A 117 -8.06 -4.21 3.98
N GLY A 118 -9.36 -4.06 3.71
CA GLY A 118 -9.89 -3.99 2.34
C GLY A 118 -9.44 -2.77 1.52
N LYS A 119 -8.80 -1.78 2.16
CA LYS A 119 -8.19 -0.61 1.52
C LYS A 119 -6.68 -0.79 1.26
N GLY A 120 -6.11 -1.91 1.71
CA GLY A 120 -4.69 -2.22 1.58
C GLY A 120 -3.82 -1.61 2.68
N HIS A 121 -4.41 -1.14 3.77
CA HIS A 121 -3.72 -0.55 4.92
C HIS A 121 -3.26 -1.65 5.88
N ALA A 122 -2.10 -1.49 6.50
CA ALA A 122 -1.64 -2.44 7.53
C ALA A 122 -2.59 -2.39 8.72
N VAL A 123 -3.04 -3.56 9.17
CA VAL A 123 -3.80 -3.68 10.41
C VAL A 123 -2.77 -3.84 11.52
N GLU A 124 -2.70 -2.85 12.42
CA GLU A 124 -1.89 -3.03 13.62
C GLU A 124 -2.48 -4.18 14.45
N PRO A 125 -1.64 -5.04 15.05
CA PRO A 125 -2.13 -6.01 16.02
C PRO A 125 -2.83 -5.24 17.13
N LYS A 126 -4.06 -5.65 17.48
CA LYS A 126 -4.79 -5.06 18.63
C LYS A 126 -3.83 -5.02 19.82
N LYS A 127 -3.43 -3.82 20.24
CA LYS A 127 -2.92 -3.63 21.60
C LYS A 127 -4.06 -4.02 22.54
N GLU A 128 -3.85 -5.06 23.36
CA GLU A 128 -4.64 -5.25 24.58
C GLU A 128 -4.66 -3.88 25.30
N SER A 129 -5.86 -3.39 25.62
CA SER A 129 -6.13 -2.02 26.05
C SER A 129 -5.04 -1.46 26.99
N GLU A 130 -4.26 -0.49 26.49
CA GLU A 130 -3.56 0.46 27.36
C GLU A 130 -4.67 1.23 28.10
N PRO A 131 -4.78 1.13 29.44
CA PRO A 131 -5.85 1.79 30.17
C PRO A 131 -5.74 3.30 29.94
N SER A 132 -6.87 3.91 29.59
CA SER A 132 -6.99 5.35 29.38
C SER A 132 -6.44 6.07 30.61
N GLN A 133 -5.30 6.73 30.48
CA GLN A 133 -4.92 7.75 31.45
C GLN A 133 -5.85 8.95 31.23
N THR A 134 -7.02 8.88 31.84
CA THR A 134 -7.80 10.05 32.24
C THR A 134 -6.96 10.80 33.27
N ASN A 135 -6.14 11.74 32.83
CA ASN A 135 -5.59 12.74 33.74
C ASN A 135 -6.71 13.73 34.08
N SER A 136 -7.46 13.38 35.10
CA SER A 136 -8.16 14.31 35.96
C SER A 136 -7.14 15.13 36.75
N GLY A 137 -6.91 16.37 36.32
CA GLY A 137 -6.42 17.46 37.16
C GLY A 137 -7.24 18.69 36.75
N GLY A 138 -8.06 19.30 37.60
CA GLY A 138 -7.81 19.59 39.00
C GLY A 138 -7.49 21.09 39.09
N THR A 139 -8.52 21.83 39.49
CA THR A 139 -8.67 23.27 39.72
C THR A 139 -7.46 24.04 40.30
N THR A 140 -7.54 25.36 40.14
CA THR A 140 -7.05 26.47 40.99
C THR A 140 -5.69 27.09 40.65
N THR A 141 -5.72 28.31 40.09
CA THR A 141 -5.33 29.54 40.82
C THR A 141 -6.09 30.72 40.20
#